data_AF-A0A1Y3AXA5-F1
#
_entry.id   AF-A0A1Y3AXA5-F1
#
_cell.length_a   1.000
_cell.length_b   1.000
_cell.length_c   1.000
_cell.angle_alpha   90.00
_cell.angle_beta   90.00
_cell.angle_gamma   90.00
#
_symmetry.space_group_name_H-M   'P 1'
#
loop_
_entity.id
_entity.type
_entity.pdbx_description
1 polymer ?
#
loop_
_entity_poly.entity_id
_entity_poly.type
_entity_poly.pdbx_seq_one_letter_code
_entity_poly.pdbx_strand_id
1 'polypeptide(L)'
;MKIFQSSIKKEDRGNVSQLFNNMTIEQLQKISPNIEWLELINTFIVDKEKPVTLDREIVVIDLNYIKFLNEIIPKTSKRLLANYIVWRVIKSKIGMLDSTWRRLKQTYNSINLGHPKIEPRWMECVAHTHSTFGTALSNVYVKNYFSIKEKTKINEIVWQIRSELNETIARAGWMDEETRKHAMDKLDLMNFRVGFPDELLDDDLVSDFYEN
;
A
#
# COMPACT_ATOMS: atom_id res chain seq x y z
N MET A 1 -0.50 -4.38 -23.73
CA MET A 1 -1.86 -3.85 -23.98
C MET A 1 -2.95 -4.71 -23.35
N LYS A 2 -2.99 -6.05 -23.55
CA LYS A 2 -4.09 -6.91 -23.02
C LYS A 2 -4.22 -6.96 -21.48
N ILE A 3 -3.11 -6.91 -20.73
CA ILE A 3 -3.12 -6.91 -19.25
C ILE A 3 -3.89 -5.72 -18.65
N PHE A 4 -3.83 -4.54 -19.27
CA PHE A 4 -4.50 -3.35 -18.75
C PHE A 4 -6.02 -3.37 -18.95
N GLN A 5 -6.52 -4.22 -19.85
CA GLN A 5 -7.96 -4.32 -20.14
C GLN A 5 -8.67 -5.28 -19.18
N SER A 6 -7.94 -6.18 -18.51
CA SER A 6 -8.51 -7.19 -17.62
C SER A 6 -8.41 -6.86 -16.13
N SER A 7 -7.60 -5.85 -15.76
CA SER A 7 -7.54 -5.35 -14.39
C SER A 7 -8.67 -4.38 -14.07
N ILE A 8 -9.06 -4.31 -12.79
CA ILE A 8 -10.03 -3.32 -12.28
C ILE A 8 -9.55 -1.91 -12.67
N LYS A 9 -10.41 -1.18 -13.38
CA LYS A 9 -10.13 0.18 -13.84
C LYS A 9 -9.92 1.10 -12.64
N LYS A 10 -9.14 2.16 -12.84
CA LYS A 10 -8.85 3.14 -11.79
C LYS A 10 -10.12 3.74 -11.16
N GLU A 11 -11.14 3.98 -11.98
CA GLU A 11 -12.45 4.51 -11.58
C GLU A 11 -13.23 3.56 -10.66
N ASP A 12 -13.16 2.25 -10.92
CA ASP A 12 -13.93 1.23 -10.20
C ASP A 12 -13.31 0.85 -8.84
N ARG A 13 -12.05 1.23 -8.60
CA ARG A 13 -11.36 0.99 -7.32
C ARG A 13 -11.95 1.77 -6.13
N GLY A 14 -12.83 2.74 -6.39
CA GLY A 14 -13.54 3.48 -5.35
C GLY A 14 -14.59 2.65 -4.60
N ASN A 15 -15.10 1.56 -5.20
CA ASN A 15 -16.05 0.66 -4.55
C ASN A 15 -15.32 -0.44 -3.80
N VAL A 16 -14.86 -0.11 -2.60
CA VAL A 16 -14.03 -0.98 -1.74
C VAL A 16 -14.66 -2.35 -1.52
N SER A 17 -15.99 -2.43 -1.33
CA SER A 17 -16.70 -3.69 -1.09
C SER A 17 -16.64 -4.67 -2.26
N GLN A 18 -16.49 -4.18 -3.50
CA GLN A 18 -16.37 -5.04 -4.70
C GLN A 18 -14.94 -5.56 -4.92
N LEU A 19 -13.96 -5.06 -4.17
CA LEU A 19 -12.56 -5.50 -4.27
C LEU A 19 -12.29 -6.75 -3.42
N PHE A 20 -13.08 -7.01 -2.38
CA PHE A 20 -12.83 -8.12 -1.46
C PHE A 20 -13.50 -9.41 -1.94
N ASN A 21 -12.78 -10.21 -2.73
CA ASN A 21 -13.22 -11.58 -3.05
C ASN A 21 -12.63 -12.54 -2.02
N ASN A 22 -13.37 -12.78 -0.93
CA ASN A 22 -12.98 -13.74 0.10
C ASN A 22 -13.18 -15.17 -0.42
N MET A 23 -12.13 -15.98 -0.35
CA MET A 23 -12.16 -17.39 -0.76
C MET A 23 -11.03 -18.18 -0.09
N THR A 24 -11.09 -19.50 -0.13
CA THR A 24 -9.97 -20.35 0.29
C THR A 24 -8.90 -20.45 -0.80
N ILE A 25 -7.68 -20.84 -0.45
CA ILE A 25 -6.63 -21.16 -1.43
C ILE A 25 -7.10 -22.30 -2.35
N GLU A 26 -7.85 -23.27 -1.83
CA GLU A 26 -8.46 -24.34 -2.62
C GLU A 26 -9.39 -23.80 -3.72
N GLN A 27 -10.25 -22.83 -3.39
CA GLN A 27 -11.15 -22.18 -4.32
C GLN A 27 -10.37 -21.38 -5.39
N LEU A 28 -9.30 -20.68 -4.99
CA LEU A 28 -8.41 -19.99 -5.92
C LEU A 28 -7.75 -20.96 -6.90
N GLN A 29 -7.28 -22.12 -6.42
CA GLN A 29 -6.67 -23.16 -7.26
C GLN A 29 -7.64 -23.68 -8.32
N LYS A 30 -8.94 -23.82 -8.00
CA LYS A 30 -9.98 -24.21 -8.97
C LYS A 30 -10.19 -23.14 -10.05
N ILE A 31 -10.07 -21.85 -9.71
CA ILE A 31 -10.26 -20.73 -10.65
C ILE A 31 -9.02 -20.53 -11.55
N SER A 32 -7.83 -20.72 -10.98
CA SER A 32 -6.56 -20.45 -11.66
C SER A 32 -5.58 -21.63 -11.53
N PRO A 33 -5.89 -22.80 -12.14
CA PRO A 33 -5.15 -24.04 -11.93
C PRO A 33 -3.73 -24.07 -12.52
N ASN A 34 -3.36 -23.17 -13.43
CA ASN A 34 -2.04 -23.17 -14.07
C ASN A 34 -0.92 -22.57 -13.19
N ILE A 35 -1.24 -22.18 -11.95
CA ILE A 35 -0.30 -21.68 -10.95
C ILE A 35 -0.48 -22.53 -9.69
N GLU A 36 0.62 -23.02 -9.13
CA GLU A 36 0.63 -23.73 -7.84
C GLU A 36 0.54 -22.70 -6.69
N TRP A 37 -0.66 -22.24 -6.38
CA TRP A 37 -0.87 -21.10 -5.47
C TRP A 37 -0.40 -21.39 -4.05
N LEU A 38 -0.67 -22.60 -3.55
CA LEU A 38 -0.26 -22.99 -2.19
C LEU A 38 1.26 -22.94 -2.03
N GLU A 39 1.99 -23.51 -3.00
CA GLU A 39 3.45 -23.50 -3.02
C GLU A 39 4.00 -22.08 -3.16
N LEU A 40 3.43 -21.29 -4.08
CA LEU A 40 3.82 -19.91 -4.29
C LEU A 40 3.64 -19.07 -3.02
N ILE A 41 2.50 -19.19 -2.34
CA ILE A 41 2.20 -18.47 -1.10
C ILE A 41 3.17 -18.90 0.00
N ASN A 42 3.35 -20.22 0.20
CA ASN A 42 4.28 -20.74 1.21
C ASN A 42 5.75 -20.38 0.92
N THR A 43 6.11 -20.12 -0.34
CA THR A 43 7.44 -19.60 -0.71
C THR A 43 7.68 -18.19 -0.17
N PHE A 44 6.65 -17.35 -0.05
CA PHE A 44 6.78 -15.96 0.39
C PHE A 44 6.36 -15.68 1.83
N ILE A 45 5.73 -16.63 2.52
CA ILE A 45 5.44 -16.48 3.96
C ILE A 45 6.76 -16.39 4.75
N VAL A 46 6.82 -15.45 5.68
CA VAL A 46 8.01 -15.16 6.51
C VAL A 46 8.21 -16.25 7.58
N ASP A 47 7.15 -16.65 8.27
CA ASP A 47 7.18 -17.74 9.26
C ASP A 47 7.13 -19.11 8.55
N LYS A 48 8.32 -19.65 8.23
CA LYS A 48 8.44 -20.96 7.57
C LYS A 48 8.03 -22.13 8.45
N GLU A 49 7.92 -21.94 9.76
CA GLU A 49 7.48 -22.98 10.70
C GLU A 49 5.96 -23.13 10.71
N LYS A 50 5.22 -22.16 10.13
CA LYS A 50 3.76 -22.18 10.03
C LYS A 50 3.30 -22.00 8.59
N PRO A 51 3.53 -23.01 7.72
CA PRO A 51 2.99 -22.97 6.36
C PRO A 51 1.46 -22.95 6.40
N VAL A 52 0.87 -22.26 5.44
CA VAL A 52 -0.59 -22.29 5.25
C VAL A 52 -1.01 -23.53 4.49
N THR A 53 -2.25 -23.94 4.72
CA THR A 53 -2.94 -25.06 4.08
C THR A 53 -4.00 -24.58 3.10
N LEU A 54 -4.57 -25.49 2.30
CA LEU A 54 -5.53 -25.15 1.24
C LEU A 54 -6.83 -24.49 1.73
N ASP A 55 -7.24 -24.80 2.96
CA ASP A 55 -8.44 -24.26 3.63
C ASP A 55 -8.25 -22.82 4.13
N ARG A 56 -7.03 -22.28 4.09
CA ARG A 56 -6.75 -20.90 4.50
C ARG A 56 -7.58 -19.91 3.68
N GLU A 57 -8.38 -19.10 4.38
CA GLU A 57 -9.08 -17.97 3.76
C GLU A 57 -8.10 -16.86 3.37
N ILE A 58 -8.30 -16.33 2.17
CA ILE A 58 -7.55 -15.24 1.56
C ILE A 58 -8.50 -14.23 0.90
N VAL A 59 -8.00 -13.03 0.69
CA VAL A 59 -8.70 -11.99 -0.08
C VAL A 59 -8.03 -11.84 -1.43
N VAL A 60 -8.78 -12.06 -2.51
CA VAL A 60 -8.31 -11.81 -3.88
C VAL A 60 -8.85 -10.46 -4.35
N ILE A 61 -7.97 -9.47 -4.51
CA ILE A 61 -8.36 -8.10 -4.84
C ILE A 61 -8.91 -7.96 -6.27
N ASP A 62 -8.30 -8.64 -7.24
CA ASP A 62 -8.67 -8.54 -8.65
C ASP A 62 -8.79 -9.94 -9.26
N LEU A 63 -9.97 -10.54 -9.10
CA LEU A 63 -10.24 -11.90 -9.57
C LEU A 63 -10.19 -12.00 -11.11
N ASN A 64 -10.54 -10.93 -11.82
CA ASN A 64 -10.49 -10.90 -13.28
C ASN A 64 -9.05 -10.93 -13.79
N TYR A 65 -8.15 -10.20 -13.15
CA TYR A 65 -6.72 -10.28 -13.43
C TYR A 65 -6.16 -11.69 -13.20
N ILE A 66 -6.56 -12.36 -12.11
CA ILE A 66 -6.15 -13.74 -11.83
C ILE A 66 -6.62 -14.71 -12.92
N LYS A 67 -7.90 -14.65 -13.32
CA LYS A 67 -8.45 -15.46 -14.42
C LYS A 67 -7.70 -15.19 -15.73
N PHE A 68 -7.42 -13.93 -16.04
CA PHE A 68 -6.64 -13.55 -17.22
C PHE A 68 -5.21 -14.12 -17.18
N LEU A 69 -4.54 -14.09 -16.02
CA LEU A 69 -3.23 -14.72 -15.86
C LEU A 69 -3.28 -16.22 -16.14
N ASN A 70 -4.28 -16.90 -15.59
CA ASN A 70 -4.47 -18.33 -15.82
C ASN A 70 -4.63 -18.67 -17.31
N GLU A 71 -5.28 -17.79 -18.10
CA GLU A 71 -5.45 -17.98 -19.53
C GLU A 71 -4.19 -17.69 -20.36
N ILE A 72 -3.40 -16.68 -19.97
CA ILE A 72 -2.29 -16.18 -20.79
C ILE A 72 -0.97 -16.93 -20.52
N ILE A 73 -0.75 -17.39 -19.30
CA ILE A 73 0.47 -18.11 -18.89
C ILE A 73 0.72 -19.34 -19.76
N PRO A 74 -0.22 -20.29 -19.93
CA PRO A 74 0.03 -21.48 -20.77
C PRO A 74 0.19 -21.15 -22.26
N LYS A 75 -0.34 -20.00 -22.71
CA LYS A 75 -0.25 -19.52 -24.11
C LYS A 75 1.05 -18.75 -24.39
N THR A 76 1.85 -18.47 -23.37
CA THR A 76 3.06 -17.65 -23.47
C THR A 76 4.30 -18.52 -23.33
N SER A 77 5.28 -18.34 -24.22
CA SER A 77 6.52 -19.12 -24.12
C SER A 77 7.26 -18.85 -22.80
N LYS A 78 7.86 -19.89 -22.21
CA LYS A 78 8.65 -19.77 -20.98
C LYS A 78 9.74 -18.69 -21.08
N ARG A 79 10.38 -18.57 -22.25
CA ARG A 79 11.38 -17.53 -22.53
C ARG A 79 10.79 -16.12 -22.44
N LEU A 80 9.59 -15.90 -23.00
CA LEU A 80 8.95 -14.57 -22.94
C LEU A 80 8.51 -14.22 -21.52
N LEU A 81 7.97 -15.19 -20.77
CA LEU A 81 7.64 -15.02 -19.35
C LEU A 81 8.89 -14.67 -18.53
N ALA A 82 9.98 -15.41 -18.71
CA ALA A 82 11.25 -15.15 -18.02
C ALA A 82 11.80 -13.76 -18.37
N ASN A 83 11.82 -13.38 -19.66
CA ASN A 83 12.25 -12.05 -20.09
C ASN A 83 11.39 -10.94 -19.47
N TYR A 84 10.07 -11.14 -19.38
CA TYR A 84 9.18 -10.18 -18.74
C TYR A 84 9.50 -10.02 -17.25
N ILE A 85 9.63 -11.13 -16.51
CA ILE A 85 9.94 -11.11 -15.07
C ILE A 85 11.29 -10.43 -14.82
N VAL A 86 12.34 -10.82 -15.56
CA VAL A 86 13.68 -10.21 -15.46
C VAL A 86 13.63 -8.72 -15.80
N TRP A 87 12.90 -8.32 -16.84
CA TRP A 87 12.72 -6.91 -17.17
C TRP A 87 12.03 -6.11 -16.06
N ARG A 88 11.03 -6.70 -15.37
CA ARG A 88 10.38 -6.05 -14.21
C ARG A 88 11.39 -5.80 -13.09
N VAL A 89 12.28 -6.74 -12.83
CA VAL A 89 13.37 -6.57 -11.85
C VAL A 89 14.34 -5.49 -12.30
N ILE A 90 14.85 -5.55 -13.53
CA ILE A 90 15.76 -4.53 -14.10
C ILE A 90 15.13 -3.14 -14.00
N LYS A 91 13.88 -2.97 -14.44
CA LYS A 91 13.16 -1.70 -14.39
C LYS A 91 13.06 -1.15 -12.96
N SER A 92 12.92 -2.02 -11.95
CA SER A 92 12.87 -1.59 -10.54
C SER A 92 14.24 -1.13 -10.02
N LYS A 93 15.34 -1.72 -10.50
CA LYS A 93 16.70 -1.47 -10.00
C LYS A 93 17.51 -0.47 -10.83
N ILE A 94 17.08 -0.15 -12.05
CA ILE A 94 17.81 0.72 -13.00
C ILE A 94 18.19 2.09 -12.42
N GLY A 95 17.42 2.61 -11.46
CA GLY A 95 17.71 3.89 -10.79
C GLY A 95 18.87 3.83 -9.78
N MET A 96 19.28 2.65 -9.36
CA MET A 96 20.39 2.42 -8.42
C MET A 96 21.75 2.27 -9.12
N LEU A 97 21.75 2.19 -10.46
CA LEU A 97 22.96 2.05 -11.27
C LEU A 97 23.62 3.41 -11.51
N ASP A 98 24.68 3.43 -12.34
CA ASP A 98 25.42 4.63 -12.66
C ASP A 98 24.56 5.71 -13.38
N SER A 99 25.18 6.87 -13.57
CA SER A 99 24.51 8.06 -14.11
C SER A 99 23.85 7.84 -15.47
N THR A 100 24.34 6.91 -16.28
CA THR A 100 23.82 6.60 -17.62
C THR A 100 22.42 6.01 -17.52
N TRP A 101 22.26 4.97 -16.71
CA TRP A 101 20.99 4.27 -16.50
C TRP A 101 19.97 5.12 -15.76
N ARG A 102 20.44 5.91 -14.79
CA ARG A 102 19.59 6.83 -14.05
C ARG A 102 19.03 7.94 -14.95
N ARG A 103 19.85 8.53 -15.83
CA ARG A 103 19.38 9.47 -16.87
C ARG A 103 18.35 8.82 -17.79
N LEU A 104 18.59 7.58 -18.23
CA LEU A 104 17.63 6.85 -19.06
C LEU A 104 16.27 6.68 -18.37
N LYS A 105 16.28 6.30 -17.08
CA LYS A 105 15.06 6.18 -16.26
C LYS A 105 14.33 7.53 -16.14
N GLN A 106 15.07 8.61 -15.89
CA GLN A 106 14.52 9.95 -15.75
C GLN A 106 13.89 10.44 -17.06
N THR A 107 14.55 10.24 -18.20
CA THR A 107 13.99 10.55 -19.53
C THR A 107 12.72 9.75 -19.80
N TYR A 108 12.73 8.44 -19.52
CA TYR A 108 11.54 7.60 -19.68
C TYR A 108 10.37 8.07 -18.80
N ASN A 109 10.64 8.42 -17.53
CA ASN A 109 9.62 8.92 -16.62
C ASN A 109 9.09 10.29 -17.05
N SER A 110 9.96 11.19 -17.49
CA SER A 110 9.61 12.53 -17.98
C SER A 110 8.63 12.46 -19.16
N ILE A 111 8.91 11.58 -20.13
CA ILE A 111 8.03 11.35 -21.29
C ILE A 111 6.67 10.82 -20.84
N ASN A 112 6.62 9.87 -19.90
CA ASN A 112 5.36 9.26 -19.46
C ASN A 112 4.52 10.16 -18.55
N LEU A 113 5.15 11.01 -17.74
CA LEU A 113 4.49 11.87 -16.76
C LEU A 113 4.21 13.28 -17.29
N GLY A 114 4.78 13.66 -18.43
CA GLY A 114 4.63 14.99 -19.01
C GLY A 114 5.39 16.09 -18.25
N HIS A 115 6.31 15.72 -17.35
CA HIS A 115 7.10 16.68 -16.56
C HIS A 115 8.56 16.66 -16.99
N PRO A 116 9.08 17.74 -17.61
CA PRO A 116 10.45 17.77 -18.15
C PRO A 116 11.54 17.87 -17.08
N LYS A 117 11.19 18.12 -15.81
CA LYS A 117 12.18 18.40 -14.77
C LYS A 117 12.73 17.11 -14.15
N ILE A 118 14.02 16.89 -14.35
CA ILE A 118 14.78 15.86 -13.67
C ILE A 118 14.97 16.28 -12.21
N GLU A 119 14.58 15.43 -11.25
CA GLU A 119 14.83 15.68 -9.84
C GLU A 119 16.34 15.63 -9.52
N PRO A 120 16.84 16.54 -8.66
CA PRO A 120 18.22 16.51 -8.25
C PRO A 120 18.50 15.25 -7.40
N ARG A 121 19.70 14.69 -7.54
CA ARG A 121 20.08 13.42 -6.90
C ARG A 121 19.88 13.41 -5.39
N TRP A 122 20.14 14.53 -4.70
CA TRP A 122 19.97 14.59 -3.25
C TRP A 122 18.52 14.35 -2.83
N MET A 123 17.55 14.80 -3.63
CA MET A 123 16.12 14.61 -3.37
C MET A 123 15.72 13.15 -3.58
N GLU A 124 16.25 12.50 -4.62
CA GLU A 124 16.09 11.06 -4.83
C GLU A 124 16.67 10.25 -3.65
N CYS A 125 17.86 10.63 -3.17
CA CYS A 125 18.49 9.99 -2.02
C CYS A 125 17.65 10.15 -0.74
N VAL A 126 17.15 11.37 -0.46
CA VAL A 126 16.28 11.63 0.70
C VAL A 126 14.99 10.81 0.59
N ALA A 127 14.35 10.78 -0.57
CA ALA A 127 13.14 9.98 -0.79
C ALA A 127 13.40 8.48 -0.61
N HIS A 128 14.53 7.97 -1.10
CA HIS A 128 14.91 6.57 -0.93
C HIS A 128 15.19 6.22 0.52
N THR A 129 15.95 7.06 1.23
CA THR A 129 16.20 6.91 2.67
C THR A 129 14.90 6.96 3.44
N HIS A 130 14.01 7.91 3.17
CA HIS A 130 12.70 7.97 3.81
C HIS A 130 11.84 6.71 3.55
N SER A 131 11.89 6.16 2.32
CA SER A 131 11.15 4.93 2.00
C SER A 131 11.65 3.67 2.71
N THR A 132 12.91 3.68 3.15
CA THR A 132 13.57 2.51 3.77
C THR A 132 13.69 2.68 5.29
N PHE A 133 14.09 3.87 5.73
CA PHE A 133 14.38 4.27 7.11
C PHE A 133 13.44 5.39 7.57
N GLY A 134 12.16 5.31 7.18
CA GLY A 134 11.17 6.35 7.46
C GLY A 134 11.02 6.66 8.94
N THR A 135 11.00 5.65 9.81
CA THR A 135 10.92 5.80 11.27
C THR A 135 12.12 6.56 11.82
N ALA A 136 13.35 6.14 11.49
CA ALA A 136 14.57 6.83 11.91
C ALA A 136 14.64 8.27 11.40
N LEU A 137 14.34 8.51 10.13
CA LEU A 137 14.35 9.86 9.56
C LEU A 137 13.26 10.74 10.20
N SER A 138 12.11 10.15 10.55
CA SER A 138 11.03 10.85 11.24
C SER A 138 11.41 11.23 12.66
N ASN A 139 12.09 10.35 13.42
CA ASN A 139 12.64 10.68 14.74
C ASN A 139 13.53 11.93 14.67
N VAL A 140 14.50 11.95 13.75
CA VAL A 140 15.39 13.11 13.56
C VAL A 140 14.59 14.35 13.18
N TYR A 141 13.65 14.23 12.24
CA TYR A 141 12.85 15.37 11.80
C TYR A 141 11.99 15.93 12.95
N VAL A 142 11.31 15.07 13.69
CA VAL A 142 10.44 15.44 14.80
C VAL A 142 11.22 16.17 15.89
N LYS A 143 12.36 15.63 16.31
CA LYS A 143 13.21 16.23 17.36
C LYS A 143 13.73 17.63 17.00
N ASN A 144 13.99 17.87 15.72
CA ASN A 144 14.61 19.12 15.27
C ASN A 144 13.61 20.17 14.78
N TYR A 145 12.45 19.76 14.25
CA TYR A 145 11.56 20.66 13.51
C TYR A 145 10.10 20.64 13.95
N PHE A 146 9.67 19.65 14.75
CA PHE A 146 8.27 19.55 15.14
C PHE A 146 8.03 20.08 16.56
N SER A 147 7.09 21.01 16.71
CA SER A 147 6.74 21.55 18.02
C SER A 147 5.64 20.75 18.72
N ILE A 148 5.90 20.30 19.95
CA ILE A 148 4.90 19.61 20.79
C ILE A 148 3.69 20.53 21.07
N LYS A 149 3.92 21.85 21.15
CA LYS A 149 2.84 22.83 21.31
C LYS A 149 1.90 22.85 20.10
N GLU A 150 2.45 22.71 18.89
CA GLU A 150 1.66 22.62 17.66
C GLU A 150 0.86 21.32 17.62
N LYS A 151 1.46 20.18 18.02
CA LYS A 151 0.75 18.90 18.18
C LYS A 151 -0.50 19.06 19.04
N THR A 152 -0.32 19.70 20.21
CA THR A 152 -1.40 19.92 21.19
C THR A 152 -2.52 20.78 20.61
N LYS A 153 -2.17 21.88 19.95
CA LYS A 153 -3.16 22.77 19.30
C LYS A 153 -3.93 22.06 18.19
N ILE A 154 -3.28 21.24 17.38
CA ILE A 154 -3.96 20.46 16.33
C ILE A 154 -4.87 19.39 16.94
N ASN A 155 -4.46 18.76 18.05
CA ASN A 155 -5.33 17.84 18.79
C ASN A 155 -6.62 18.51 19.27
N GLU A 156 -6.54 19.74 19.79
CA GLU A 156 -7.73 20.51 20.18
C GLU A 156 -8.67 20.76 19.00
N ILE A 157 -8.12 21.14 17.84
CA ILE A 157 -8.89 21.35 16.61
C ILE A 157 -9.56 20.06 16.15
N VAL A 158 -8.85 18.93 16.17
CA VAL A 158 -9.40 17.62 15.83
C VAL A 158 -10.54 17.23 16.77
N TRP A 159 -10.40 17.53 18.07
CA TRP A 159 -11.44 17.28 19.06
C TRP A 159 -12.69 18.13 18.78
N GLN A 160 -12.50 19.41 18.46
CA GLN A 160 -13.59 20.31 18.05
C GLN A 160 -14.30 19.79 16.79
N ILE A 161 -13.54 19.37 15.77
CA ILE A 161 -14.12 18.79 14.54
C ILE A 161 -14.94 17.53 14.85
N ARG A 162 -14.45 16.66 15.73
CA ARG A 162 -15.20 15.48 16.17
C ARG A 162 -16.50 15.87 16.88
N SER A 163 -16.45 16.88 17.75
CA SER A 163 -17.65 17.39 18.44
C SER A 163 -18.69 17.92 17.45
N GLU A 164 -18.27 18.77 16.52
CA GLU A 164 -19.15 19.33 15.48
C GLU A 164 -19.72 18.26 14.55
N LEU A 165 -18.92 17.23 14.22
CA LEU A 165 -19.39 16.10 13.43
C LEU A 165 -20.44 15.28 14.20
N ASN A 166 -20.28 15.11 15.51
CA ASN A 166 -21.28 14.44 16.35
C ASN A 166 -22.61 15.21 16.29
N GLU A 167 -22.59 16.53 16.51
CA GLU A 167 -23.79 17.37 16.41
C GLU A 167 -24.42 17.36 15.02
N THR A 168 -23.59 17.29 13.98
CA THR A 168 -24.05 17.23 12.58
C THR A 168 -24.75 15.90 12.29
N ILE A 169 -24.20 14.77 12.75
CA ILE A 169 -24.81 13.44 12.63
C ILE A 169 -26.12 13.39 13.43
N ALA A 170 -26.14 13.97 14.64
CA ALA A 170 -27.33 14.03 15.48
C ALA A 170 -28.52 14.74 14.81
N ARG A 171 -28.25 15.79 14.03
CA ARG A 171 -29.26 16.62 13.36
C ARG A 171 -29.52 16.22 11.91
N ALA A 172 -28.87 15.17 11.40
CA ALA A 172 -29.00 14.75 10.01
C ALA A 172 -30.40 14.16 9.74
N GLY A 173 -31.28 14.97 9.15
CA GLY A 173 -32.66 14.56 8.83
C GLY A 173 -32.81 13.52 7.72
N TRP A 174 -31.72 13.20 7.01
CA TRP A 174 -31.70 12.18 5.95
C TRP A 174 -31.28 10.79 6.48
N MET A 175 -30.78 10.69 7.71
CA MET A 175 -30.42 9.42 8.35
C MET A 175 -31.57 8.91 9.23
N ASP A 176 -31.93 7.65 9.07
CA ASP A 176 -32.75 6.93 10.04
C ASP A 176 -32.01 6.75 11.38
N GLU A 177 -32.75 6.35 12.42
CA GLU A 177 -32.24 6.26 13.79
C GLU A 177 -31.17 5.17 13.97
N GLU A 178 -31.31 4.04 13.29
CA GLU A 178 -30.37 2.92 13.38
C GLU A 178 -29.04 3.30 12.71
N THR A 179 -29.09 3.86 11.51
CA THR A 179 -27.94 4.38 10.78
C THR A 179 -27.23 5.48 11.57
N ARG A 180 -27.98 6.40 12.19
CA ARG A 180 -27.42 7.47 13.02
C ARG A 180 -26.65 6.91 14.21
N LYS A 181 -27.23 5.93 14.92
CA LYS A 181 -26.57 5.27 16.05
C LYS A 181 -25.25 4.63 15.63
N HIS A 182 -25.23 3.88 14.53
CA HIS A 182 -24.00 3.28 14.01
C HIS A 182 -22.95 4.32 13.59
N ALA A 183 -23.37 5.45 13.02
CA ALA A 183 -22.47 6.54 12.68
C ALA A 183 -21.84 7.18 13.93
N MET A 184 -22.61 7.35 15.00
CA MET A 184 -22.12 7.84 16.30
C MET A 184 -21.15 6.84 16.94
N ASP A 185 -21.51 5.56 17.01
CA ASP A 185 -20.63 4.50 17.54
C ASP A 185 -19.28 4.47 16.80
N LYS A 186 -19.32 4.60 15.47
CA LYS A 186 -18.11 4.67 14.65
C LYS A 186 -17.27 5.92 14.98
N LEU A 187 -17.91 7.08 15.07
CA LEU A 187 -17.23 8.33 15.45
C LEU A 187 -16.58 8.20 16.83
N ASP A 188 -17.21 7.47 17.74
CA ASP A 188 -16.68 7.28 19.08
C ASP A 188 -15.42 6.43 19.13
N LEU A 189 -15.36 5.41 18.28
CA LEU A 189 -14.22 4.52 18.11
C LEU A 189 -13.11 5.10 17.20
N MET A 190 -13.34 6.25 16.55
CA MET A 190 -12.32 6.86 15.70
C MET A 190 -11.12 7.32 16.53
N ASN A 191 -9.97 6.73 16.25
CA ASN A 191 -8.69 7.14 16.81
C ASN A 191 -7.98 8.11 15.85
N PHE A 192 -7.70 9.33 16.32
CA PHE A 192 -7.00 10.33 15.54
C PHE A 192 -5.51 10.29 15.82
N ARG A 193 -4.71 10.13 14.77
CA ARG A 193 -3.25 10.18 14.84
C ARG A 193 -2.77 11.54 14.33
N VAL A 194 -2.23 12.38 15.21
CA VAL A 194 -1.77 13.74 14.88
C VAL A 194 -0.25 13.84 14.96
N GLY A 195 0.38 14.25 13.86
CA GLY A 195 1.82 14.45 13.77
C GLY A 195 2.57 13.11 13.78
N PHE A 196 3.05 12.71 14.95
CA PHE A 196 3.93 11.56 15.14
C PHE A 196 3.55 10.72 16.38
N PRO A 197 3.73 9.39 16.36
CA PRO A 197 3.60 8.53 17.56
C PRO A 197 4.66 8.88 18.61
N ASP A 198 4.31 8.83 19.90
CA ASP A 198 5.21 9.29 20.98
C ASP A 198 6.48 8.44 21.09
N GLU A 199 6.40 7.17 20.67
CA GLU A 199 7.52 6.22 20.55
C GLU A 199 8.64 6.74 19.65
N LEU A 200 8.36 7.65 18.71
CA LEU A 200 9.40 8.28 17.87
C LEU A 200 10.32 9.24 18.63
N LEU A 201 9.98 9.65 19.85
CA LEU A 201 10.86 10.50 20.67
C LEU A 201 11.93 9.69 21.40
N ASP A 202 11.71 8.39 21.56
CA ASP A 202 12.61 7.46 22.23
C ASP A 202 13.59 6.86 21.21
N ASP A 203 14.90 7.08 21.42
CA ASP A 203 15.91 6.59 20.49
C ASP A 203 16.14 5.08 20.60
N ASP A 204 15.88 4.49 21.77
CA ASP A 204 16.05 3.06 21.98
C ASP A 204 14.93 2.30 21.24
N LEU A 205 13.68 2.73 21.39
CA LEU A 205 12.55 2.15 20.65
C LEU A 205 12.71 2.29 19.13
N VAL A 206 13.27 3.40 18.66
CA VAL A 206 13.55 3.61 17.23
C VAL A 206 14.68 2.71 16.76
N SER A 207 15.70 2.48 17.58
CA SER A 207 16.81 1.59 17.27
C SER A 207 16.35 0.13 17.22
N ASP A 208 15.62 -0.32 18.24
CA ASP A 208 15.03 -1.67 18.36
C ASP A 208 14.17 -2.04 17.14
N PHE A 209 13.45 -1.06 16.56
CA PHE A 209 12.66 -1.26 15.35
C PHE A 209 13.48 -1.76 14.15
N TYR A 210 14.77 -1.48 14.11
CA TYR A 210 15.67 -1.87 13.02
C TYR A 210 16.61 -3.04 13.36
N GLU A 211 16.51 -3.62 14.57
CA GLU A 211 17.38 -4.73 14.99
C GLU A 211 16.94 -6.12 14.49
N ASN A 212 15.74 -6.25 13.89
CA ASN A 212 15.19 -7.52 13.38
C ASN A 212 14.87 -7.51 11.89
#